data_AF-A0A9E5SXL9-F1
#
_entry.id   AF-A0A9E5SXL9-F1
#
_cell.length_a   1.000
_cell.length_b   1.000
_cell.length_c   1.000
_cell.angle_alpha   90.00
_cell.angle_beta   90.00
_cell.angle_gamma   90.00
#
_symmetry.space_group_name_H-M   'P 1'
#
loop_
_entity.id
_entity.type
_entity.pdbx_description
1 polymer ?
#
loop_
_entity_poly.entity_id
_entity_poly.type
_entity_poly.pdbx_seq_one_letter_code
_entity_poly.pdbx_strand_id
1 'polypeptide(L)'
;ADKARKAELMQMADTCHWIAENPSRNFRDAMQNFYFYWMMVAHGTTPGGRFDRYMYPYYKNDIETGAITDAEVLELIECLRIKIMQFNFVNGGAQQRDKWAGMARWHNFVICGVNKDGSDATNELSYLVIQAAYEVRVP
;
A
#
# COMPACT_ATOMS: atom_id res chain seq x y z
N ALA A 1 12.74 21.49 17.78
CA ALA A 1 11.93 20.76 16.80
C ALA A 1 12.43 19.31 16.74
N ASP A 2 11.53 18.36 16.55
CA ASP A 2 11.82 16.92 16.50
C ASP A 2 12.74 16.58 15.31
N LYS A 3 13.90 15.97 15.60
CA LYS A 3 14.91 15.63 14.59
C LYS A 3 14.53 14.39 13.77
N ALA A 4 13.88 13.40 14.39
CA ALA A 4 13.47 12.18 13.71
C ALA A 4 12.37 12.50 12.70
N ARG A 5 11.35 13.24 13.15
CA ARG A 5 10.28 13.68 12.26
C ARG A 5 10.77 14.55 11.11
N LYS A 6 11.79 15.39 11.35
CA LYS A 6 12.42 16.16 10.28
C LYS A 6 13.08 15.26 9.24
N ALA A 7 13.80 14.22 9.66
CA ALA A 7 14.46 13.29 8.74
C ALA A 7 13.43 12.53 7.89
N GLU A 8 12.34 12.06 8.49
CA GLU A 8 11.22 11.44 7.77
C GLU A 8 10.63 12.38 6.70
N LEU A 9 10.37 13.64 7.05
CA LEU A 9 9.82 14.62 6.10
C LEU A 9 10.76 14.89 4.93
N MET A 10 12.07 14.93 5.17
CA MET A 10 13.06 15.08 4.10
C MET A 10 13.08 13.84 3.20
N GLN A 11 12.95 12.65 3.76
CA GLN A 11 12.84 11.41 3.00
C GLN A 11 11.57 11.36 2.16
N MET A 12 10.42 11.77 2.72
CA MET A 12 9.16 11.89 1.97
C MET A 12 9.28 12.87 0.81
N ALA A 13 9.97 14.00 1.01
CA ALA A 13 10.22 14.98 -0.04
C ALA A 13 11.10 14.40 -1.17
N ASP A 14 12.20 13.71 -0.83
CA ASP A 14 13.06 13.03 -1.81
C ASP A 14 12.27 12.00 -2.64
N THR A 15 11.52 11.11 -1.97
CA THR A 15 10.68 10.12 -2.64
C THR A 15 9.68 10.78 -3.59
N CYS A 16 8.92 11.80 -3.13
CA CYS A 16 7.94 12.49 -3.97
C CYS A 16 8.57 13.20 -5.17
N HIS A 17 9.75 13.81 -5.01
CA HIS A 17 10.47 14.45 -6.11
C HIS A 17 10.98 13.41 -7.13
N TRP A 18 11.48 12.27 -6.65
CA TRP A 18 11.99 11.23 -7.54
C TRP A 18 10.89 10.59 -8.38
N ILE A 19 9.83 10.08 -7.74
CA ILE A 19 8.77 9.30 -8.42
C ILE A 19 7.90 10.14 -9.37
N ALA A 20 8.01 11.47 -9.32
CA ALA A 20 7.29 12.34 -10.24
C ALA A 20 7.70 12.12 -11.70
N GLU A 21 8.96 11.74 -11.94
CA GLU A 21 9.52 11.60 -13.29
C GLU A 21 10.26 10.27 -13.51
N ASN A 22 10.44 9.47 -12.46
CA ASN A 22 11.30 8.29 -12.47
C ASN A 22 10.58 7.05 -11.92
N PRO A 23 11.00 5.84 -12.33
CA PRO A 23 10.52 4.59 -11.72
C PRO A 23 10.94 4.51 -10.25
N SER A 24 10.16 3.79 -9.43
CA SER A 24 10.47 3.56 -8.02
C SER A 24 11.84 2.88 -7.87
N ARG A 25 12.71 3.40 -6.97
CA ARG A 25 14.04 2.80 -6.73
C ARG A 25 14.02 1.72 -5.66
N ASN A 26 13.13 1.88 -4.69
CA ASN A 26 13.12 1.17 -3.42
C ASN A 26 11.67 0.98 -2.93
N PHE A 27 11.47 0.31 -1.80
CA PHE A 27 10.15 -0.02 -1.28
C PHE A 27 9.35 1.23 -0.88
N ARG A 28 10.01 2.25 -0.31
CA ARG A 28 9.35 3.51 0.07
C ARG A 28 8.85 4.29 -1.15
N ASP A 29 9.65 4.35 -2.21
CA ASP A 29 9.25 4.91 -3.50
C ASP A 29 8.08 4.12 -4.11
N ALA A 30 8.12 2.79 -4.06
CA ALA A 30 7.05 1.94 -4.57
C ALA A 30 5.74 2.16 -3.81
N MET A 31 5.79 2.26 -2.48
CA MET A 31 4.62 2.50 -1.62
C MET A 31 3.96 3.85 -1.92
N GLN A 32 4.77 4.92 -2.00
CA GLN A 32 4.27 6.25 -2.29
C GLN A 32 3.70 6.33 -3.71
N ASN A 33 4.37 5.72 -4.68
CA ASN A 33 3.92 5.68 -6.07
C ASN A 33 2.60 4.90 -6.21
N PHE A 34 2.49 3.73 -5.57
CA PHE A 34 1.25 2.98 -5.50
C PHE A 34 0.11 3.82 -4.93
N TYR A 35 0.33 4.53 -3.82
CA TYR A 35 -0.68 5.38 -3.20
C TYR A 35 -1.13 6.52 -4.13
N PHE A 36 -0.19 7.19 -4.81
CA PHE A 36 -0.55 8.23 -5.77
C PHE A 36 -1.33 7.71 -6.98
N TYR A 37 -0.91 6.60 -7.58
CA TYR A 37 -1.68 5.96 -8.66
C TYR A 37 -3.08 5.58 -8.19
N TRP A 38 -3.18 4.98 -7.01
CA TRP A 38 -4.45 4.65 -6.42
C TRP A 38 -5.32 5.91 -6.23
N MET A 39 -4.78 7.01 -5.70
CA MET A 39 -5.52 8.27 -5.52
C MET A 39 -6.04 8.86 -6.83
N MET A 40 -5.25 8.81 -7.90
CA MET A 40 -5.63 9.35 -9.21
C MET A 40 -6.71 8.52 -9.89
N VAL A 41 -6.77 7.22 -9.61
CA VAL A 41 -7.72 6.28 -10.24
C VAL A 41 -8.94 6.01 -9.36
N ALA A 42 -8.88 6.26 -8.05
CA ALA A 42 -9.91 5.91 -7.08
C ALA A 42 -11.18 6.78 -7.20
N HIS A 43 -11.99 6.50 -8.22
CA HIS A 43 -13.33 7.06 -8.41
C HIS A 43 -14.43 6.01 -8.19
N GLY A 44 -14.18 5.05 -7.31
CA GLY A 44 -15.04 3.90 -7.01
C GLY A 44 -14.24 2.73 -6.43
N THR A 45 -14.57 1.50 -6.85
CA THR A 45 -13.82 0.29 -6.47
C THR A 45 -12.50 0.20 -7.24
N THR A 46 -11.37 0.37 -6.56
CA THR A 46 -10.04 0.27 -7.16
C THR A 46 -9.21 -0.84 -6.48
N PRO A 47 -9.12 -2.04 -7.06
CA PRO A 47 -8.40 -3.14 -6.42
C PRO A 47 -6.90 -2.87 -6.37
N GLY A 48 -6.25 -3.29 -5.28
CA GLY A 48 -4.79 -3.34 -5.18
C GLY A 48 -4.19 -4.51 -5.96
N GLY A 49 -5.01 -5.47 -6.40
CA GLY A 49 -4.55 -6.62 -7.19
C GLY A 49 -3.59 -7.51 -6.40
N ARG A 50 -2.61 -8.13 -7.08
CA ARG A 50 -1.58 -8.98 -6.46
C ARG A 50 -0.47 -8.14 -5.82
N PHE A 51 -0.82 -7.40 -4.78
CA PHE A 51 0.05 -6.40 -4.14
C PHE A 51 1.40 -6.97 -3.71
N ASP A 52 1.36 -8.13 -3.06
CA ASP A 52 2.54 -8.85 -2.60
C ASP A 52 3.45 -9.35 -3.73
N ARG A 53 3.04 -9.28 -5.01
CA ARG A 53 3.85 -9.75 -6.15
C ARG A 53 4.63 -8.62 -6.81
N TYR A 54 3.96 -7.52 -7.17
CA TYR A 54 4.64 -6.42 -7.85
C TYR A 54 5.44 -5.53 -6.88
N MET A 55 5.12 -5.56 -5.57
CA MET A 55 5.90 -4.86 -4.55
C MET A 55 7.12 -5.66 -4.07
N TYR A 56 7.12 -6.98 -4.25
CA TYR A 56 8.15 -7.88 -3.73
C TYR A 56 9.57 -7.60 -4.24
N PRO A 57 9.81 -7.25 -5.52
CA PRO A 57 11.16 -6.93 -5.97
C PRO A 57 11.81 -5.77 -5.19
N TYR A 58 11.02 -4.74 -4.85
CA TYR A 58 11.49 -3.61 -4.06
C TYR A 58 11.74 -3.99 -2.61
N TYR A 59 10.82 -4.75 -2.02
CA TYR A 59 10.96 -5.29 -0.67
C TYR A 59 12.23 -6.13 -0.54
N LYS A 60 12.38 -7.13 -1.40
CA LYS A 60 13.49 -8.09 -1.35
C LYS A 60 14.84 -7.38 -1.47
N ASN A 61 14.98 -6.48 -2.45
CA ASN A 61 16.20 -5.72 -2.64
C ASN A 61 16.58 -4.89 -1.39
N ASP A 62 15.60 -4.20 -0.78
CA ASP A 62 15.88 -3.34 0.36
C ASP A 62 16.18 -4.13 1.64
N ILE A 63 15.53 -5.29 1.83
CA ILE A 63 15.85 -6.21 2.92
C ILE A 63 17.26 -6.79 2.74
N GLU A 64 17.61 -7.27 1.54
CA GLU A 64 18.92 -7.87 1.27
C GLU A 64 20.08 -6.86 1.42
N THR A 65 19.83 -5.59 1.10
CA THR A 65 20.81 -4.51 1.26
C THR A 65 20.83 -3.88 2.66
N GLY A 66 19.88 -4.26 3.52
CA GLY A 66 19.70 -3.67 4.85
C GLY A 66 19.25 -2.21 4.83
N ALA A 67 18.67 -1.75 3.71
CA ALA A 67 18.17 -0.39 3.54
C ALA A 67 16.87 -0.14 4.31
N ILE A 68 16.10 -1.19 4.57
CA ILE A 68 14.87 -1.18 5.37
C ILE A 68 14.76 -2.46 6.18
N THR A 69 13.96 -2.42 7.25
CA THR A 69 13.62 -3.58 8.07
C THR A 69 12.19 -4.05 7.83
N ASP A 70 11.87 -5.31 8.16
CA ASP A 70 10.51 -5.85 8.11
C ASP A 70 9.51 -5.01 8.94
N ALA A 71 9.97 -4.45 10.07
CA ALA A 71 9.16 -3.58 10.92
C ALA A 71 8.80 -2.25 10.24
N GLU A 72 9.75 -1.63 9.55
CA GLU A 72 9.48 -0.41 8.77
C GLU A 72 8.60 -0.70 7.54
N VAL A 73 8.79 -1.86 6.90
CA VAL A 73 7.90 -2.31 5.81
C VAL A 73 6.48 -2.51 6.32
N LEU A 74 6.32 -3.18 7.47
CA LEU A 74 5.03 -3.38 8.13
C LEU A 74 4.35 -2.02 8.40
N GLU A 75 5.05 -1.09 9.06
CA GLU A 75 4.52 0.25 9.36
C GLU A 75 4.05 1.00 8.09
N LEU A 76 4.77 0.86 6.98
CA LEU A 76 4.37 1.47 5.71
C LEU A 76 3.08 0.86 5.15
N ILE A 77 2.92 -0.47 5.22
CA ILE A 77 1.70 -1.16 4.79
C ILE A 77 0.53 -0.76 5.68
N GLU A 78 0.76 -0.64 6.98
CA GLU A 78 -0.24 -0.16 7.95
C GLU A 78 -0.69 1.26 7.66
N CYS A 79 0.26 2.16 7.41
CA CYS A 79 -0.01 3.53 6.98
C CYS A 79 -0.85 3.55 5.69
N LEU A 80 -0.52 2.71 4.71
CA LEU A 80 -1.28 2.59 3.47
C LEU A 80 -2.72 2.16 3.73
N ARG A 81 -2.95 1.16 4.60
CA ARG A 81 -4.30 0.72 4.97
C ARG A 81 -5.11 1.88 5.55
N ILE A 82 -4.54 2.63 6.48
CA ILE A 82 -5.19 3.82 7.06
C ILE A 82 -5.51 4.84 5.96
N LYS A 83 -4.56 5.12 5.07
CA LYS A 83 -4.72 6.13 4.01
C LYS A 83 -5.79 5.78 2.99
N ILE A 84 -5.89 4.52 2.58
CA ILE A 84 -6.90 4.05 1.62
C ILE A 84 -8.30 4.10 2.21
N MET A 85 -8.43 3.86 3.53
CA MET A 85 -9.72 3.88 4.24
C MET A 85 -10.17 5.27 4.68
N GLN A 86 -9.28 6.27 4.69
CA GLN A 86 -9.66 7.67 4.95
C GLN A 86 -10.50 8.30 3.83
N PHE A 87 -10.39 7.79 2.60
CA PHE A 87 -11.09 8.39 1.47
C PHE A 87 -12.56 7.95 1.49
N ASN A 88 -13.49 8.89 1.31
CA ASN A 88 -14.93 8.64 1.39
C ASN A 88 -15.63 9.08 0.11
N PHE A 89 -16.53 8.25 -0.39
CA PHE A 89 -17.36 8.57 -1.55
C PHE A 89 -18.76 8.93 -1.06
N VAL A 90 -19.08 10.23 -1.06
CA VAL A 90 -20.35 10.76 -0.55
C VAL A 90 -21.37 11.06 -1.66
N ASN A 91 -21.09 10.62 -2.89
CA ASN A 91 -21.96 10.88 -4.04
C ASN A 91 -23.15 9.91 -4.07
N GLY A 92 -24.25 10.34 -4.69
CA GLY A 92 -25.44 9.54 -4.91
C GLY A 92 -26.62 9.88 -3.98
N GLY A 93 -27.83 9.57 -4.46
CA GLY A 93 -29.09 9.76 -3.72
C GLY A 93 -29.30 8.73 -2.61
N ALA A 94 -30.41 8.83 -1.87
CA ALA A 94 -30.70 7.98 -0.71
C ALA A 94 -30.58 6.48 -1.00
N GLN A 95 -31.18 6.01 -2.10
CA GLN A 95 -31.14 4.59 -2.49
C GLN A 95 -29.72 4.06 -2.80
N GLN A 96 -28.82 4.93 -3.27
CA GLN A 96 -27.44 4.54 -3.54
C GLN A 96 -26.65 4.42 -2.24
N ARG A 97 -26.89 5.32 -1.29
CA ARG A 97 -26.30 5.26 0.05
C ARG A 97 -26.78 4.04 0.84
N ASP A 98 -28.04 3.64 0.68
CA ASP A 98 -28.56 2.41 1.32
C ASP A 98 -27.87 1.15 0.79
N LYS A 99 -27.63 1.08 -0.54
CA LYS A 99 -26.88 -0.04 -1.15
C LYS A 99 -25.41 -0.06 -0.72
N TRP A 100 -24.82 1.09 -0.40
CA TRP A 100 -23.39 1.26 -0.10
C TRP A 100 -23.18 1.55 1.40
N ALA A 101 -24.11 1.05 2.22
CA ALA A 101 -24.12 1.27 3.65
C ALA A 101 -22.82 0.77 4.31
N GLY A 102 -22.42 1.45 5.39
CA GLY A 102 -21.18 1.13 6.12
C GLY A 102 -19.91 1.75 5.53
N MET A 103 -20.03 2.66 4.56
CA MET A 103 -18.88 3.24 3.85
C MET A 103 -17.94 2.13 3.34
N ALA A 104 -18.52 1.00 2.92
CA ALA A 104 -17.76 -0.17 2.51
C ALA A 104 -16.97 0.14 1.23
N ARG A 105 -15.70 -0.22 1.25
CA ARG A 105 -14.71 0.18 0.26
C ARG A 105 -14.07 -1.07 -0.29
N TRP A 106 -14.56 -1.54 -1.43
CA TRP A 106 -14.16 -2.82 -2.03
C TRP A 106 -12.76 -2.79 -2.69
N HIS A 107 -11.78 -2.18 -2.03
CA HIS A 107 -10.37 -2.21 -2.45
C HIS A 107 -9.81 -3.58 -2.14
N ASN A 108 -9.98 -4.51 -3.08
CA ASN A 108 -9.52 -5.88 -2.90
C ASN A 108 -8.01 -5.97 -3.13
N PHE A 109 -7.30 -6.49 -2.13
CA PHE A 109 -5.90 -6.87 -2.20
C PHE A 109 -5.85 -8.39 -2.17
N VAL A 110 -5.19 -8.98 -3.16
CA VAL A 110 -4.99 -10.42 -3.27
C VAL A 110 -3.52 -10.71 -2.97
N ILE A 111 -3.28 -11.73 -2.17
CA ILE A 111 -1.93 -12.19 -1.81
C ILE A 111 -1.80 -13.69 -2.09
N CYS A 112 -0.57 -14.19 -2.13
CA CYS A 112 -0.23 -15.59 -2.38
C CYS A 112 -0.73 -16.07 -3.77
N GLY A 113 -1.33 -17.25 -3.80
CA GLY A 113 -1.84 -17.91 -5.01
C GLY A 113 -0.75 -18.73 -5.69
N VAL A 114 -0.78 -18.77 -7.02
CA VAL A 114 0.20 -19.52 -7.81
C VAL A 114 0.93 -18.64 -8.81
N ASN A 115 2.16 -19.05 -9.12
CA ASN A 115 2.99 -18.51 -10.18
C ASN A 115 2.52 -19.05 -11.54
N LYS A 116 3.06 -18.50 -12.63
CA LYS A 116 2.72 -18.94 -13.99
C LYS A 116 3.08 -20.40 -14.26
N ASP A 117 4.08 -20.92 -13.55
CA ASP A 117 4.53 -22.31 -13.63
C ASP A 117 3.76 -23.26 -12.69
N GLY A 118 2.77 -22.76 -11.95
CA GLY A 118 1.96 -23.53 -11.01
C GLY A 118 2.57 -23.68 -9.61
N SER A 119 3.77 -23.15 -9.36
CA SER A 119 4.37 -23.14 -8.02
C SER A 119 3.66 -22.14 -7.08
N ASP A 120 3.81 -22.33 -5.77
CA ASP A 120 3.27 -21.41 -4.75
C ASP A 120 3.86 -20.00 -4.91
N ALA A 121 3.00 -18.99 -4.85
CA ALA A 121 3.37 -17.60 -5.00
C ALA A 121 3.52 -16.84 -3.67
N THR A 122 3.30 -17.51 -2.54
CA THR A 122 3.50 -16.96 -1.19
C THR A 122 4.93 -16.45 -0.99
N ASN A 123 5.08 -15.29 -0.36
CA ASN A 123 6.38 -14.72 0.00
C ASN A 123 6.31 -14.01 1.37
N GLU A 124 7.43 -13.48 1.84
CA GLU A 124 7.55 -12.80 3.13
C GLU A 124 6.62 -11.57 3.22
N LEU A 125 6.48 -10.83 2.12
CA LEU A 125 5.59 -9.67 2.04
C LEU A 125 4.11 -10.08 2.17
N SER A 126 3.72 -11.27 1.71
CA SER A 126 2.37 -11.81 1.90
C SER A 126 2.01 -11.89 3.39
N TYR A 127 2.95 -12.32 4.24
CA TYR A 127 2.74 -12.39 5.69
C TYR A 127 2.65 -11.00 6.32
N LEU A 128 3.48 -10.05 5.91
CA LEU A 128 3.43 -8.67 6.40
C LEU A 128 2.11 -7.97 6.05
N VAL A 129 1.52 -8.27 4.90
CA VAL A 129 0.17 -7.77 4.53
C VAL A 129 -0.91 -8.32 5.47
N ILE A 130 -0.84 -9.60 5.84
CA ILE A 130 -1.77 -10.21 6.80
C ILE A 130 -1.58 -9.59 8.18
N GLN A 131 -0.33 -9.42 8.61
CA GLN A 131 0.00 -8.81 9.90
C GLN A 131 -0.54 -7.39 10.00
N ALA A 132 -0.31 -6.55 8.98
CA ALA A 132 -0.85 -5.18 8.94
C ALA A 132 -2.39 -5.16 9.04
N ALA A 133 -3.08 -6.12 8.41
CA ALA A 133 -4.53 -6.22 8.53
C ALA A 133 -4.98 -6.59 9.95
N TYR A 134 -4.24 -7.48 10.62
CA TYR A 134 -4.49 -7.90 11.99
C TYR A 134 -4.25 -6.78 13.02
N GLU A 135 -3.20 -5.97 12.83
CA GLU A 135 -2.80 -4.91 13.75
C GLU A 135 -3.67 -3.65 13.62
N VAL A 136 -3.87 -3.16 12.39
CA VAL A 136 -4.53 -1.86 12.16
C VAL A 136 -6.05 -1.95 12.31
N ARG A 137 -6.65 -3.09 11.92
CA ARG A 137 -8.10 -3.38 12.06
C ARG A 137 -9.03 -2.31 11.46
N VAL A 138 -8.57 -1.59 10.45
CA VAL A 138 -9.46 -0.82 9.58
C VAL A 138 -10.22 -1.75 8.63
N PRO A 139 -11.50 -1.47 8.34
CA PRO A 139 -12.29 -2.21 7.35
C PRO A 139 -11.53 -2.37 6.02
#